data_AF-A0A2V7NWT4-F1
#
_entry.id   AF-A0A2V7NWT4-F1
#
_cell.length_a   1.000
_cell.length_b   1.000
_cell.length_c   1.000
_cell.angle_alpha   90.00
_cell.angle_beta   90.00
_cell.angle_gamma   90.00
#
_symmetry.space_group_name_H-M   'P 1'
#
loop_
_entity.id
_entity.type
_entity.pdbx_description
1 polymer ?
#
loop_
_entity_poly.entity_id
_entity_poly.type
_entity_poly.pdbx_seq_one_letter_code
_entity_poly.pdbx_strand_id
1 'polypeptide(L)'
;MMRIESRRLATPLMLSAAMAGALALGASRVASTVPGVEIDKVSPPCHPNPHAQADIASVAGRGDIRSLPLPLKQRILRLAGRPHSTLPIQAFAEADQPSQLFQYYLVDTHHFEPNVFTTIFPGVNDAVELTVTGADCGLPTVGAVRLVVEPKPGLPTDPNDVRAFIDVFTDIHPLFVINNESGWYEGWMIHDLRVAPVAAPRPNGHPQFGTILQVDADQLRTLGTGNDVPGHLFTTDGGAVRFPSESDHFPGVHGNLVPIYLSMGAYNALQQSDVHSYWEFNYTTNWVFPLYELPFTGGIAGTFEAGQIGALSDLVPGSGPSGFQNDPTKYGDSPFLPRDPDKFDGDDDAQREFRNRFIPSGLANEIYLDVFERVASFEPGLTALPQRIFDAYAHEVARVDQDRDGVISAVEGDVDSASDGFDDNARLFLPATSYDRFAVTREINDGMLAPRFANAQRAWVLTGFATSVSPAVPASEGRDSDDR
;
A
#
# COMPACT_ATOMS: atom_id res chain seq x y z
N MET A 1 21.05 109.83 -4.88
CA MET A 1 21.24 108.66 -5.77
C MET A 1 21.15 107.43 -4.89
N MET A 2 19.99 106.78 -4.88
CA MET A 2 19.53 105.85 -3.83
C MET A 2 19.03 104.60 -4.53
N ARG A 3 19.44 103.40 -4.10
CA ARG A 3 18.73 102.17 -4.46
C ARG A 3 18.75 101.21 -3.27
N ILE A 4 17.55 101.01 -2.74
CA ILE A 4 17.17 100.06 -1.70
C ILE A 4 16.66 98.81 -2.43
N GLU A 5 17.12 97.63 -2.02
CA GLU A 5 16.63 96.34 -2.50
C GLU A 5 15.31 95.97 -1.81
N SER A 6 14.35 95.52 -2.62
CA SER A 6 12.96 95.24 -2.25
C SER A 6 12.73 93.76 -1.98
N ARG A 7 11.99 93.48 -0.90
CA ARG A 7 11.38 92.18 -0.58
C ARG A 7 9.90 92.16 -1.03
N ARG A 8 9.50 90.96 -1.49
CA ARG A 8 8.20 90.26 -1.34
C ARG A 8 7.12 90.29 -2.45
N LEU A 9 6.59 89.06 -2.62
CA LEU A 9 5.22 88.59 -2.95
C LEU A 9 4.79 88.46 -4.42
N ALA A 10 4.56 87.21 -4.85
CA ALA A 10 3.30 86.76 -5.45
C ALA A 10 3.27 85.23 -5.62
N THR A 11 2.18 84.58 -5.21
CA THR A 11 1.76 83.22 -5.61
C THR A 11 1.19 83.28 -7.04
N PRO A 12 1.21 82.19 -7.83
CA PRO A 12 -0.07 81.52 -8.10
C PRO A 12 -0.02 79.99 -8.33
N LEU A 13 -1.23 79.44 -8.37
CA LEU A 13 -1.67 78.08 -8.68
C LEU A 13 -1.40 77.64 -10.15
N MET A 14 -1.50 76.31 -10.35
CA MET A 14 -1.99 75.54 -11.51
C MET A 14 -1.01 74.87 -12.52
N LEU A 15 -1.14 73.54 -12.53
CA LEU A 15 -1.34 72.60 -13.65
C LEU A 15 -0.24 72.27 -14.70
N SER A 16 0.05 70.96 -14.73
CA SER A 16 0.09 70.05 -15.90
C SER A 16 1.40 69.78 -16.66
N ALA A 17 1.81 68.51 -16.53
CA ALA A 17 2.21 67.54 -17.57
C ALA A 17 3.46 67.79 -18.45
N ALA A 18 4.49 66.94 -18.32
CA ALA A 18 4.74 65.77 -19.19
C ALA A 18 6.20 65.25 -19.12
N MET A 19 6.34 63.90 -19.01
CA MET A 19 7.48 63.02 -19.39
C MET A 19 8.79 63.09 -18.57
N ALA A 20 9.52 62.01 -18.26
CA ALA A 20 9.39 60.55 -18.38
C ALA A 20 10.48 59.90 -17.49
N GLY A 21 10.30 58.66 -17.03
CA GLY A 21 11.37 57.91 -16.34
C GLY A 21 10.85 56.65 -15.65
N ALA A 22 11.14 55.50 -16.24
CA ALA A 22 10.65 54.17 -15.91
C ALA A 22 10.95 53.65 -14.48
N LEU A 23 10.32 52.51 -14.17
CA LEU A 23 10.50 51.59 -13.02
C LEU A 23 9.56 51.77 -11.83
N ALA A 24 8.37 51.17 -11.92
CA ALA A 24 7.77 50.35 -10.85
C ALA A 24 6.42 49.76 -11.32
N LEU A 25 6.45 48.82 -12.26
CA LEU A 25 5.38 47.82 -12.39
C LEU A 25 5.83 46.59 -11.60
N GLY A 26 5.79 46.73 -10.28
CA GLY A 26 5.86 45.58 -9.38
C GLY A 26 4.58 44.79 -9.54
N ALA A 27 4.68 43.62 -10.15
CA ALA A 27 3.59 42.66 -10.28
C ALA A 27 3.05 42.31 -8.89
N SER A 28 1.92 42.91 -8.50
CA SER A 28 1.04 42.30 -7.52
C SER A 28 0.44 41.06 -8.17
N ARG A 29 1.16 39.93 -8.12
CA ARG A 29 0.55 38.62 -8.30
C ARG A 29 -0.49 38.50 -7.18
N VAL A 30 -1.75 38.68 -7.54
CA VAL A 30 -2.86 38.22 -6.70
C VAL A 30 -2.63 36.72 -6.55
N ALA A 31 -2.23 36.29 -5.35
CA ALA A 31 -2.19 34.89 -5.01
C ALA A 31 -3.61 34.36 -5.22
N SER A 32 -3.79 33.50 -6.23
CA SER A 32 -5.03 32.79 -6.43
C SER A 32 -5.20 31.86 -5.23
N THR A 33 -5.99 32.27 -4.24
CA THR A 33 -6.44 31.35 -3.20
C THR A 33 -7.31 30.30 -3.88
N VAL A 34 -6.82 29.06 -3.97
CA VAL A 34 -7.64 27.92 -4.42
C VAL A 34 -8.74 27.74 -3.37
N PRO A 35 -10.03 28.01 -3.67
CA PRO A 35 -11.08 27.98 -2.67
C PRO A 35 -11.23 26.55 -2.13
N GLY A 36 -11.25 26.39 -0.80
CA GLY A 36 -11.59 25.12 -0.15
C GLY A 36 -10.43 24.15 0.10
N VAL A 37 -9.17 24.60 0.07
CA VAL A 37 -8.04 23.83 0.62
C VAL A 37 -7.76 24.29 2.05
N GLU A 38 -7.86 23.36 3.01
CA GLU A 38 -7.49 23.60 4.40
C GLU A 38 -5.97 23.62 4.53
N ILE A 39 -5.42 24.72 5.03
CA ILE A 39 -4.00 24.82 5.39
C ILE A 39 -3.88 24.53 6.88
N ASP A 40 -3.13 23.48 7.21
CA ASP A 40 -2.90 23.12 8.60
C ASP A 40 -2.20 24.23 9.37
N LYS A 41 -2.68 24.50 10.58
CA LYS A 41 -2.08 25.51 11.45
C LYS A 41 -0.88 24.92 12.18
N VAL A 42 0.32 25.28 11.74
CA VAL A 42 1.57 25.00 12.45
C VAL A 42 1.80 26.05 13.53
N SER A 43 1.93 25.61 14.78
CA SER A 43 2.18 26.50 15.92
C SER A 43 3.67 26.51 16.31
N PRO A 44 4.20 27.64 16.83
CA PRO A 44 5.56 27.68 17.36
C PRO A 44 5.81 26.57 18.42
N PRO A 45 7.02 26.00 18.51
CA PRO A 45 8.26 26.45 17.88
C PRO A 45 8.43 26.06 16.41
N CYS A 46 7.56 25.23 15.85
CA CYS A 46 7.65 24.81 14.45
C CYS A 46 7.29 25.95 13.49
N HIS A 47 7.80 25.83 12.26
CA HIS A 47 7.65 26.85 11.23
C HIS A 47 6.68 26.37 10.15
N PRO A 48 5.62 27.13 9.82
CA PRO A 48 4.77 26.81 8.68
C PRO A 48 5.56 26.94 7.37
N ASN A 49 5.05 26.34 6.29
CA ASN A 49 5.60 26.55 4.96
C ASN A 49 5.46 28.03 4.54
N PRO A 50 6.56 28.78 4.33
CA PRO A 50 6.51 30.19 3.92
C PRO A 50 5.99 30.38 2.48
N HIS A 51 5.93 29.31 1.68
CA HIS A 51 5.53 29.30 0.28
C HIS A 51 4.20 28.56 0.02
N ALA A 52 3.47 28.17 1.08
CA ALA A 52 2.27 27.32 1.00
C ALA A 52 1.29 27.70 -0.12
N GLN A 53 0.95 28.99 -0.27
CA GLN A 53 0.01 29.42 -1.31
C GLN A 53 0.55 29.22 -2.73
N ALA A 54 1.84 29.47 -2.94
CA ALA A 54 2.48 29.28 -4.24
C ALA A 54 2.60 27.79 -4.58
N ASP A 55 2.94 26.97 -3.60
CA ASP A 55 3.08 25.52 -3.74
C ASP A 55 1.74 24.86 -4.04
N ILE A 56 0.69 25.21 -3.28
CA ILE A 56 -0.69 24.78 -3.55
C ILE A 56 -1.11 25.18 -4.96
N ALA A 57 -0.87 26.42 -5.38
CA ALA A 57 -1.26 26.88 -6.71
C ALA A 57 -0.48 26.15 -7.82
N SER A 58 0.81 25.88 -7.59
CA SER A 58 1.67 25.12 -8.50
C SER A 58 1.14 23.70 -8.69
N VAL A 59 0.90 22.98 -7.59
CA VAL A 59 0.40 21.60 -7.61
C VAL A 59 -1.03 21.51 -8.15
N ALA A 60 -1.90 22.47 -7.81
CA ALA A 60 -3.29 22.49 -8.30
C ALA A 60 -3.40 22.65 -9.82
N GLY A 61 -2.40 23.27 -10.44
CA GLY A 61 -2.33 23.50 -11.88
C GLY A 61 -1.76 22.32 -12.67
N ARG A 62 -1.12 21.34 -12.02
CA ARG A 62 -0.50 20.19 -12.70
C ARG A 62 -1.53 19.31 -13.40
N GLY A 63 -1.17 18.79 -14.56
CA GLY A 63 -2.00 17.93 -15.41
C GLY A 63 -2.35 16.60 -14.75
N ASP A 64 -1.47 16.08 -13.90
CA ASP A 64 -1.71 14.86 -13.11
C ASP A 64 -2.64 15.08 -11.91
N ILE A 65 -2.88 16.34 -11.51
CA ILE A 65 -3.72 16.71 -10.35
C ILE A 65 -5.07 17.31 -10.76
N ARG A 66 -5.14 18.01 -11.90
CA ARG A 66 -6.29 18.87 -12.23
C ARG A 66 -7.62 18.11 -12.29
N SER A 67 -7.61 16.89 -12.80
CA SER A 67 -8.77 16.04 -13.07
C SER A 67 -9.12 15.09 -11.92
N LEU A 68 -8.31 15.05 -10.86
CA LEU A 68 -8.49 14.11 -9.77
C LEU A 68 -9.81 14.38 -9.00
N PRO A 69 -10.44 13.33 -8.44
CA PRO A 69 -11.57 13.49 -7.53
C PRO A 69 -11.26 14.47 -6.41
N LEU A 70 -12.26 15.29 -6.04
CA LEU A 70 -12.07 16.40 -5.10
C LEU A 70 -11.42 15.97 -3.76
N PRO A 71 -11.82 14.86 -3.10
CA PRO A 71 -11.19 14.44 -1.85
C PRO A 71 -9.70 14.15 -1.98
N LEU A 72 -9.30 13.44 -3.04
CA LEU A 72 -7.90 13.14 -3.35
C LEU A 72 -7.12 14.41 -3.68
N LYS A 73 -7.67 15.26 -4.55
CA LYS A 73 -7.07 16.54 -4.92
C LYS A 73 -6.83 17.40 -3.68
N GLN A 74 -7.83 17.54 -2.80
CA GLN A 74 -7.69 18.31 -1.56
C GLN A 74 -6.62 17.73 -0.64
N ARG A 75 -6.51 16.40 -0.52
CA ARG A 75 -5.45 15.77 0.28
C ARG A 75 -4.05 16.11 -0.26
N ILE A 76 -3.83 16.00 -1.57
CA ILE A 76 -2.54 16.33 -2.19
C ILE A 76 -2.20 17.83 -2.05
N LEU A 77 -3.19 18.71 -2.24
CA LEU A 77 -2.99 20.15 -2.04
C LEU A 77 -2.73 20.50 -0.57
N ARG A 78 -3.37 19.81 0.37
CA ARG A 78 -3.06 19.96 1.80
C ARG A 78 -1.60 19.60 2.08
N LEU A 79 -1.09 18.49 1.53
CA LEU A 79 0.31 18.09 1.64
C LEU A 79 1.26 19.17 1.08
N ALA A 80 0.97 19.72 -0.10
CA ALA A 80 1.76 20.82 -0.68
C ALA A 80 1.77 22.09 0.20
N GLY A 81 0.71 22.34 0.96
CA GLY A 81 0.60 23.48 1.88
C GLY A 81 1.36 23.31 3.21
N ARG A 82 1.75 22.08 3.56
CA ARG A 82 2.50 21.76 4.79
C ARG A 82 3.99 22.08 4.63
N PRO A 83 4.77 22.18 5.73
CA PRO A 83 6.22 22.10 5.66
C PRO A 83 6.63 20.86 4.86
N HIS A 84 7.59 21.00 3.96
CA HIS A 84 8.06 19.89 3.14
C HIS A 84 9.45 20.18 2.58
N SER A 85 10.17 19.11 2.24
CA SER A 85 11.42 19.19 1.49
C SER A 85 11.16 19.21 -0.01
N THR A 86 10.14 18.45 -0.40
CA THR A 86 9.73 18.24 -1.79
C THR A 86 8.22 18.28 -1.91
N LEU A 87 7.72 18.79 -3.04
CA LEU A 87 6.29 18.76 -3.34
C LEU A 87 5.85 17.31 -3.56
N PRO A 88 4.55 17.00 -3.34
CA PRO A 88 3.98 15.71 -3.71
C PRO A 88 4.37 15.28 -5.12
N ILE A 89 4.69 13.99 -5.30
CA ILE A 89 5.28 13.46 -6.51
C ILE A 89 4.40 13.73 -7.73
N GLN A 90 5.03 14.07 -8.85
CA GLN A 90 4.35 14.12 -10.15
C GLN A 90 4.28 12.73 -10.74
N ALA A 91 3.07 12.31 -11.08
CA ALA A 91 2.88 11.15 -11.92
C ALA A 91 3.22 11.57 -13.36
N PHE A 92 4.29 10.98 -13.90
CA PHE A 92 4.65 11.10 -15.30
C PHE A 92 4.02 9.96 -16.10
N ALA A 93 3.82 10.16 -17.40
CA ALA A 93 3.35 9.09 -18.28
C ALA A 93 4.57 8.34 -18.84
N GLU A 94 4.49 7.03 -18.91
CA GLU A 94 5.44 6.15 -19.59
C GLU A 94 4.95 5.82 -21.02
N ALA A 95 3.72 6.22 -21.36
CA ALA A 95 3.07 6.05 -22.65
C ALA A 95 2.66 7.37 -23.33
N ASP A 96 2.26 7.28 -24.60
CA ASP A 96 1.78 8.44 -25.40
C ASP A 96 0.51 9.09 -24.83
N GLN A 97 -0.32 8.29 -24.15
CA GLN A 97 -1.54 8.77 -23.51
C GLN A 97 -1.33 8.84 -21.99
N PRO A 98 -1.99 9.79 -21.30
CA PRO A 98 -1.91 9.85 -19.85
C PRO A 98 -2.40 8.55 -19.20
N SER A 99 -1.73 8.15 -18.13
CA SER A 99 -2.20 7.17 -17.15
C SER A 99 -3.58 7.56 -16.64
N GLN A 100 -4.41 6.55 -16.33
CA GLN A 100 -5.77 6.75 -15.87
C GLN A 100 -5.92 6.33 -14.41
N LEU A 101 -6.27 7.27 -13.53
CA LEU A 101 -6.61 6.97 -12.14
C LEU A 101 -7.92 6.19 -12.10
N PHE A 102 -7.86 4.96 -11.58
CA PHE A 102 -9.03 4.10 -11.36
C PHE A 102 -9.30 3.84 -9.87
N GLN A 103 -8.31 4.04 -9.00
CA GLN A 103 -8.45 3.81 -7.56
C GLN A 103 -7.49 4.70 -6.76
N TYR A 104 -7.88 5.07 -5.54
CA TYR A 104 -6.99 5.73 -4.60
C TYR A 104 -7.33 5.39 -3.15
N TYR A 105 -6.39 5.67 -2.25
CA TYR A 105 -6.56 5.57 -0.80
C TYR A 105 -6.24 6.92 -0.17
N LEU A 106 -7.04 7.34 0.80
CA LEU A 106 -6.67 8.42 1.72
C LEU A 106 -6.33 7.75 3.05
N VAL A 107 -5.11 7.96 3.51
CA VAL A 107 -4.60 7.27 4.70
C VAL A 107 -4.39 8.25 5.85
N ASP A 108 -4.69 7.83 7.06
CA ASP A 108 -4.43 8.57 8.30
C ASP A 108 -4.34 7.60 9.50
N THR A 109 -4.18 8.14 10.70
CA THR A 109 -3.88 7.40 11.93
C THR A 109 -5.13 6.82 12.61
N HIS A 110 -6.27 6.74 11.92
CA HIS A 110 -7.54 6.24 12.45
C HIS A 110 -7.83 4.81 12.00
N HIS A 111 -8.87 4.17 12.56
CA HIS A 111 -9.34 2.84 12.16
C HIS A 111 -8.40 1.64 12.43
N PHE A 112 -7.61 1.70 13.51
CA PHE A 112 -6.86 0.56 14.06
C PHE A 112 -6.54 0.78 15.54
N GLU A 113 -6.14 -0.29 16.25
CA GLU A 113 -5.78 -0.24 17.69
C GLU A 113 -4.71 0.86 17.93
N PRO A 114 -5.00 1.87 18.79
CA PRO A 114 -4.02 2.88 19.16
C PRO A 114 -2.74 2.23 19.70
N ASN A 115 -1.57 2.69 19.24
CA ASN A 115 -0.29 2.12 19.62
C ASN A 115 0.75 3.20 19.95
N VAL A 116 1.91 2.78 20.45
CA VAL A 116 2.95 3.70 20.97
C VAL A 116 3.55 4.63 19.89
N PHE A 117 3.31 4.37 18.61
CA PHE A 117 3.73 5.23 17.51
C PHE A 117 2.74 6.36 17.23
N THR A 118 1.46 6.17 17.56
CA THR A 118 0.37 7.11 17.23
C THR A 118 -0.26 7.74 18.46
N THR A 119 -0.04 7.19 19.65
CA THR A 119 -0.74 7.55 20.88
C THR A 119 0.19 7.64 22.09
N ILE A 120 -0.06 8.63 22.96
CA ILE A 120 0.56 8.74 24.28
C ILE A 120 -0.23 7.88 25.27
N PHE A 121 0.45 6.88 25.83
CA PHE A 121 0.00 6.04 26.92
C PHE A 121 0.61 6.53 28.24
N PRO A 122 -0.23 6.93 29.21
CA PRO A 122 0.26 7.39 30.50
C PRO A 122 1.14 6.35 31.22
N GLY A 123 2.29 6.79 31.71
CA GLY A 123 3.31 5.96 32.36
C GLY A 123 4.22 5.15 31.40
N VAL A 124 3.97 5.19 30.09
CA VAL A 124 4.74 4.46 29.09
C VAL A 124 5.60 5.41 28.26
N ASN A 125 4.98 6.45 27.68
CA ASN A 125 5.65 7.36 26.74
C ASN A 125 5.22 8.83 26.96
N ASP A 126 4.92 9.24 28.20
CA ASP A 126 4.34 10.56 28.54
C ASP A 126 5.12 11.78 28.04
N ALA A 127 6.45 11.66 27.96
CA ALA A 127 7.37 12.77 27.72
C ALA A 127 8.26 12.55 26.50
N VAL A 128 8.02 11.51 25.72
CA VAL A 128 8.77 11.26 24.48
C VAL A 128 8.10 11.96 23.32
N GLU A 129 8.88 12.38 22.35
CA GLU A 129 8.35 12.77 21.05
C GLU A 129 7.78 11.52 20.37
N LEU A 130 6.52 11.60 19.92
CA LEU A 130 5.96 10.58 19.04
C LEU A 130 6.68 10.69 17.70
N THR A 131 7.84 10.05 17.60
CA THR A 131 8.71 10.20 16.44
C THR A 131 7.99 9.82 15.15
N VAL A 132 7.03 8.89 15.17
CA VAL A 132 6.34 8.51 13.93
C VAL A 132 5.33 9.56 13.44
N THR A 133 4.47 10.07 14.32
CA THR A 133 3.30 10.89 13.95
C THR A 133 3.22 12.26 14.62
N GLY A 134 4.27 12.65 15.35
CA GLY A 134 4.34 13.88 16.15
C GLY A 134 5.16 15.01 15.53
N ALA A 135 5.69 14.81 14.33
CA ALA A 135 6.50 15.82 13.65
C ALA A 135 5.70 17.11 13.39
N ASP A 136 6.43 18.20 13.13
CA ASP A 136 5.87 19.54 12.93
C ASP A 136 4.94 20.01 14.06
N CYS A 137 5.35 19.72 15.29
CA CYS A 137 4.63 20.11 16.51
C CYS A 137 3.24 19.46 16.58
N GLY A 138 3.15 18.19 16.17
CA GLY A 138 1.94 17.37 16.27
C GLY A 138 0.94 17.62 15.14
N LEU A 139 1.41 17.94 13.93
CA LEU A 139 0.53 17.88 12.77
C LEU A 139 0.02 16.44 12.58
N PRO A 140 -1.26 16.24 12.21
CA PRO A 140 -1.77 14.90 11.98
C PRO A 140 -1.07 14.28 10.76
N THR A 141 -0.58 13.05 10.89
CA THR A 141 -0.08 12.27 9.76
C THR A 141 -1.22 11.87 8.84
N VAL A 142 -1.10 12.32 7.60
CA VAL A 142 -2.07 12.08 6.54
C VAL A 142 -1.32 11.78 5.25
N GLY A 143 -1.93 11.01 4.37
CA GLY A 143 -1.37 10.73 3.06
C GLY A 143 -2.41 10.43 2.01
N ALA A 144 -1.93 10.21 0.79
CA ALA A 144 -2.69 9.72 -0.35
C ALA A 144 -1.87 8.65 -1.07
N VAL A 145 -2.56 7.63 -1.58
CA VAL A 145 -1.98 6.64 -2.49
C VAL A 145 -2.84 6.62 -3.75
N ARG A 146 -2.22 6.79 -4.91
CA ARG A 146 -2.89 6.89 -6.22
C ARG A 146 -2.52 5.67 -7.06
N LEU A 147 -3.51 4.98 -7.62
CA LEU A 147 -3.32 3.85 -8.52
C LEU A 147 -3.79 4.25 -9.91
N VAL A 148 -2.84 4.33 -10.84
CA VAL A 148 -3.11 4.71 -12.23
C VAL A 148 -2.73 3.56 -13.14
N VAL A 149 -3.59 3.26 -14.12
CA VAL A 149 -3.27 2.29 -15.17
C VAL A 149 -2.55 2.99 -16.31
N GLU A 150 -1.40 2.45 -16.68
CA GLU A 150 -0.56 2.98 -17.75
C GLU A 150 -0.95 2.34 -19.09
N PRO A 151 -1.31 3.13 -20.12
CA PRO A 151 -1.70 2.59 -21.42
C PRO A 151 -0.48 2.23 -22.29
N LYS A 152 0.44 1.41 -21.76
CA LYS A 152 1.63 0.96 -22.49
C LYS A 152 1.24 0.17 -23.75
N PRO A 153 1.92 0.38 -24.89
CA PRO A 153 1.63 -0.35 -26.11
C PRO A 153 1.72 -1.87 -25.93
N GLY A 154 0.63 -2.57 -26.24
CA GLY A 154 0.58 -4.04 -26.16
C GLY A 154 0.15 -4.59 -24.80
N LEU A 155 0.01 -3.75 -23.77
CA LEU A 155 -0.51 -4.16 -22.47
C LEU A 155 -2.01 -3.82 -22.31
N PRO A 156 -2.75 -4.60 -21.50
CA PRO A 156 -4.13 -4.29 -21.17
C PRO A 156 -4.27 -2.98 -20.40
N THR A 157 -5.40 -2.29 -20.61
CA THR A 157 -5.76 -1.05 -19.87
C THR A 157 -6.92 -1.26 -18.90
N ASP A 158 -7.38 -2.50 -18.73
CA ASP A 158 -8.38 -2.85 -17.72
C ASP A 158 -7.64 -3.19 -16.42
N PRO A 159 -7.83 -2.44 -15.31
CA PRO A 159 -7.15 -2.73 -14.05
C PRO A 159 -7.61 -4.04 -13.38
N ASN A 160 -8.60 -4.73 -13.95
CA ASN A 160 -8.96 -6.10 -13.56
C ASN A 160 -8.14 -7.18 -14.28
N ASP A 161 -7.36 -6.81 -15.31
CA ASP A 161 -6.40 -7.71 -15.94
C ASP A 161 -5.08 -7.65 -15.17
N VAL A 162 -4.60 -8.80 -14.70
CA VAL A 162 -3.37 -8.91 -13.91
C VAL A 162 -2.11 -8.60 -14.73
N ARG A 163 -2.23 -8.55 -16.07
CA ARG A 163 -1.17 -8.11 -16.99
C ARG A 163 -1.15 -6.60 -17.22
N ALA A 164 -2.12 -5.86 -16.70
CA ALA A 164 -2.11 -4.41 -16.78
C ALA A 164 -0.92 -3.84 -15.98
N PHE A 165 -0.33 -2.77 -16.50
CA PHE A 165 0.75 -2.05 -15.83
C PHE A 165 0.15 -0.93 -14.97
N ILE A 166 0.38 -1.01 -13.66
CA ILE A 166 -0.23 -0.10 -12.68
C ILE A 166 0.87 0.64 -11.92
N ASP A 167 0.83 1.96 -11.98
CA ASP A 167 1.72 2.81 -11.19
C ASP A 167 1.04 3.22 -9.89
N VAL A 168 1.78 3.09 -8.79
CA VAL A 168 1.31 3.39 -7.44
C VAL A 168 2.15 4.53 -6.85
N PHE A 169 1.53 5.70 -6.71
CA PHE A 169 2.18 6.88 -6.13
C PHE A 169 1.72 7.10 -4.69
N THR A 170 2.66 7.16 -3.76
CA THR A 170 2.41 7.38 -2.33
C THR A 170 2.96 8.73 -1.91
N ASP A 171 2.13 9.57 -1.28
CA ASP A 171 2.50 10.88 -0.71
C ASP A 171 2.02 10.95 0.74
N ILE A 172 2.92 11.06 1.71
CA ILE A 172 2.59 11.04 3.15
C ILE A 172 3.36 12.12 3.90
N HIS A 173 2.68 12.76 4.87
CA HIS A 173 3.31 13.69 5.80
C HIS A 173 2.53 13.83 7.13
N PRO A 174 3.20 14.01 8.29
CA PRO A 174 4.63 13.76 8.49
C PRO A 174 4.88 12.30 8.91
N LEU A 175 6.02 11.73 8.49
CA LEU A 175 6.57 10.48 9.01
C LEU A 175 8.07 10.69 9.30
N PHE A 176 8.53 10.44 10.52
CA PHE A 176 9.95 10.69 10.86
C PHE A 176 10.81 9.43 10.80
N VAL A 177 12.11 9.61 10.71
CA VAL A 177 13.10 8.53 10.75
C VAL A 177 14.09 8.82 11.87
N ILE A 178 14.39 7.82 12.69
CA ILE A 178 15.40 7.93 13.76
C ILE A 178 16.73 7.42 13.22
N ASN A 179 17.75 8.28 13.17
CA ASN A 179 19.09 7.85 12.77
C ASN A 179 19.64 6.75 13.70
N ASN A 180 20.22 5.71 13.11
CA ASN A 180 20.82 4.50 13.72
C ASN A 180 19.87 3.35 14.04
N GLU A 181 18.56 3.55 13.95
CA GLU A 181 17.59 2.46 13.85
C GLU A 181 17.15 2.45 12.39
N SER A 182 17.32 1.33 11.68
CA SER A 182 16.87 1.14 10.30
C SER A 182 15.33 1.19 10.25
N GLY A 183 14.74 2.36 10.50
CA GLY A 183 13.31 2.57 10.59
C GLY A 183 12.76 2.81 9.20
N TRP A 184 12.42 1.73 8.51
CA TRP A 184 11.72 1.77 7.24
C TRP A 184 10.22 1.78 7.50
N TYR A 185 9.51 2.38 6.55
CA TYR A 185 8.07 2.25 6.45
C TYR A 185 7.76 1.27 5.33
N GLU A 186 6.75 0.45 5.53
CA GLU A 186 6.30 -0.50 4.51
C GLU A 186 4.86 -0.13 4.12
N GLY A 187 4.60 -0.01 2.82
CA GLY A 187 3.24 0.10 2.29
C GLY A 187 2.63 -1.28 2.08
N TRP A 188 1.33 -1.41 2.35
CA TRP A 188 0.61 -2.66 2.18
C TRP A 188 -0.70 -2.44 1.44
N MET A 189 -0.86 -3.09 0.30
CA MET A 189 -2.19 -3.29 -0.30
C MET A 189 -2.83 -4.52 0.34
N ILE A 190 -4.07 -4.39 0.80
CA ILE A 190 -4.76 -5.42 1.58
C ILE A 190 -6.01 -5.87 0.84
N HIS A 191 -6.07 -7.17 0.56
CA HIS A 191 -7.28 -7.85 0.09
C HIS A 191 -7.94 -8.58 1.26
N ASP A 192 -9.18 -8.20 1.61
CA ASP A 192 -9.92 -8.93 2.64
C ASP A 192 -10.69 -10.08 1.97
N LEU A 193 -10.51 -11.31 2.50
CA LEU A 193 -11.09 -12.52 1.93
C LEU A 193 -12.61 -12.39 1.74
N ARG A 194 -13.09 -12.83 0.57
CA ARG A 194 -14.52 -12.86 0.22
C ARG A 194 -14.96 -14.29 0.03
N VAL A 195 -16.14 -14.61 0.58
CA VAL A 195 -16.72 -15.96 0.47
C VAL A 195 -16.86 -16.33 -0.99
N ALA A 196 -16.16 -17.39 -1.38
CA ALA A 196 -16.04 -17.78 -2.78
C ALA A 196 -17.39 -18.24 -3.35
N PRO A 197 -17.59 -18.13 -4.67
CA PRO A 197 -18.75 -18.72 -5.33
C PRO A 197 -18.78 -20.24 -5.18
N VAL A 198 -20.00 -20.80 -5.17
CA VAL A 198 -20.21 -22.25 -5.17
C VAL A 198 -20.09 -22.79 -6.60
N ALA A 199 -19.32 -23.86 -6.78
CA ALA A 199 -19.22 -24.57 -8.04
C ALA A 199 -19.31 -26.10 -7.87
N ALA A 200 -19.53 -26.81 -8.98
CA ALA A 200 -19.42 -28.26 -9.01
C ALA A 200 -17.97 -28.69 -8.75
N PRO A 201 -17.74 -29.83 -8.07
CA PRO A 201 -16.38 -30.31 -7.86
C PRO A 201 -15.70 -30.67 -9.17
N ARG A 202 -14.37 -30.63 -9.17
CA ARG A 202 -13.52 -31.24 -10.20
C ARG A 202 -13.73 -32.76 -10.23
N PRO A 203 -13.27 -33.47 -11.28
CA PRO A 203 -13.39 -34.92 -11.38
C PRO A 203 -12.79 -35.71 -10.20
N ASN A 204 -11.80 -35.14 -9.51
CA ASN A 204 -11.18 -35.71 -8.30
C ASN A 204 -11.97 -35.43 -7.01
N GLY A 205 -13.11 -34.74 -7.08
CA GLY A 205 -13.95 -34.40 -5.93
C GLY A 205 -13.59 -33.09 -5.23
N HIS A 206 -12.48 -32.45 -5.59
CA HIS A 206 -12.03 -31.20 -4.96
C HIS A 206 -12.73 -29.96 -5.56
N PRO A 207 -12.82 -28.84 -4.81
CA PRO A 207 -13.27 -27.55 -5.34
C PRO A 207 -12.47 -27.11 -6.56
N GLN A 208 -13.09 -26.35 -7.47
CA GLN A 208 -12.38 -25.67 -8.55
C GLN A 208 -11.63 -24.45 -7.99
N PHE A 209 -10.57 -23.99 -8.67
CA PHE A 209 -9.82 -22.81 -8.28
C PHE A 209 -10.76 -21.60 -8.08
N GLY A 210 -10.62 -20.88 -6.96
CA GLY A 210 -11.44 -19.73 -6.63
C GLY A 210 -12.89 -20.05 -6.25
N THR A 211 -13.21 -21.32 -5.94
CA THR A 211 -14.58 -21.75 -5.58
C THR A 211 -14.61 -22.59 -4.31
N ILE A 212 -15.81 -22.77 -3.77
CA ILE A 212 -16.13 -23.72 -2.70
C ILE A 212 -17.19 -24.73 -3.16
N LEU A 213 -17.33 -25.85 -2.46
CA LEU A 213 -18.44 -26.79 -2.70
C LEU A 213 -19.70 -26.38 -1.94
N GLN A 214 -20.85 -26.93 -2.34
CA GLN A 214 -22.11 -26.69 -1.63
C GLN A 214 -22.03 -27.09 -0.15
N VAL A 215 -21.31 -28.18 0.18
CA VAL A 215 -21.13 -28.65 1.56
C VAL A 215 -20.36 -27.64 2.42
N ASP A 216 -19.41 -26.92 1.82
CA ASP A 216 -18.66 -25.86 2.50
C ASP A 216 -19.56 -24.65 2.75
N ALA A 217 -20.26 -24.19 1.70
CA ALA A 217 -21.19 -23.06 1.81
C ALA A 217 -22.31 -23.31 2.82
N ASP A 218 -22.79 -24.54 2.93
CA ASP A 218 -23.79 -24.92 3.94
C ASP A 218 -23.20 -24.89 5.36
N GLN A 219 -21.94 -25.29 5.54
CA GLN A 219 -21.26 -25.21 6.84
C GLN A 219 -20.95 -23.76 7.22
N LEU A 220 -20.41 -22.95 6.30
CA LEU A 220 -20.12 -21.53 6.53
C LEU A 220 -21.37 -20.75 6.93
N ARG A 221 -22.51 -21.01 6.27
CA ARG A 221 -23.79 -20.36 6.61
C ARG A 221 -24.26 -20.65 8.04
N THR A 222 -23.79 -21.73 8.67
CA THR A 222 -24.13 -22.07 10.07
C THR A 222 -23.24 -21.38 11.10
N LEU A 223 -22.15 -20.74 10.68
CA LEU A 223 -21.26 -20.00 11.58
C LEU A 223 -21.94 -18.71 12.07
N GLY A 224 -21.78 -18.42 13.36
CA GLY A 224 -22.22 -17.17 13.98
C GLY A 224 -23.67 -16.79 13.67
N THR A 225 -23.83 -15.67 12.97
CA THR A 225 -25.12 -15.12 12.53
C THR A 225 -25.47 -15.46 11.08
N GLY A 226 -24.64 -16.25 10.40
CA GLY A 226 -24.80 -16.63 9.00
C GLY A 226 -24.37 -15.54 8.01
N ASN A 227 -23.37 -14.73 8.36
CA ASN A 227 -22.80 -13.71 7.45
C ASN A 227 -22.10 -14.34 6.24
N ASP A 228 -21.44 -15.48 6.43
CA ASP A 228 -20.54 -16.06 5.45
C ASP A 228 -21.31 -16.80 4.35
N VAL A 229 -21.79 -16.01 3.38
CA VAL A 229 -22.44 -16.46 2.15
C VAL A 229 -21.71 -15.88 0.93
N PRO A 230 -21.72 -16.56 -0.23
CA PRO A 230 -20.95 -16.15 -1.40
C PRO A 230 -21.07 -14.67 -1.77
N GLY A 231 -19.93 -14.01 -1.99
CA GLY A 231 -19.81 -12.60 -2.32
C GLY A 231 -19.73 -11.64 -1.12
N HIS A 232 -20.04 -12.10 0.10
CA HIS A 232 -19.79 -11.33 1.31
C HIS A 232 -18.31 -11.35 1.69
N LEU A 233 -17.87 -10.37 2.49
CA LEU A 233 -16.60 -10.47 3.20
C LEU A 233 -16.68 -11.63 4.19
N PHE A 234 -15.69 -12.53 4.14
CA PHE A 234 -15.56 -13.64 5.06
C PHE A 234 -15.24 -13.12 6.46
N THR A 235 -15.89 -13.70 7.47
CA THR A 235 -15.66 -13.39 8.87
C THR A 235 -15.28 -14.64 9.64
N THR A 236 -14.22 -14.59 10.45
CA THR A 236 -13.74 -15.75 11.21
C THR A 236 -14.74 -16.30 12.23
N ASP A 237 -15.77 -15.52 12.57
CA ASP A 237 -16.82 -15.88 13.54
C ASP A 237 -18.23 -16.02 12.93
N GLY A 238 -18.39 -15.86 11.61
CA GLY A 238 -19.70 -15.82 10.94
C GLY A 238 -20.61 -14.65 11.36
N GLY A 239 -20.06 -13.67 12.06
CA GLY A 239 -20.74 -12.48 12.57
C GLY A 239 -20.81 -11.35 11.54
N ALA A 240 -21.38 -10.21 11.92
CA ALA A 240 -21.26 -9.00 11.11
C ALA A 240 -19.78 -8.60 10.92
N VAL A 241 -19.46 -8.04 9.75
CA VAL A 241 -18.13 -7.52 9.44
C VAL A 241 -17.67 -6.51 10.49
N ARG A 242 -16.47 -6.72 11.02
CA ARG A 242 -15.76 -5.80 11.90
C ARG A 242 -14.39 -5.54 11.31
N PHE A 243 -14.25 -4.37 10.70
CA PHE A 243 -12.94 -3.87 10.30
C PHE A 243 -12.11 -3.52 11.54
N PRO A 244 -10.77 -3.45 11.40
CA PRO A 244 -9.91 -2.77 12.36
C PRO A 244 -10.49 -1.44 12.85
N SER A 245 -10.36 -1.15 14.14
CA SER A 245 -10.93 0.05 14.75
C SER A 245 -10.08 0.59 15.91
N GLU A 246 -10.28 1.85 16.27
CA GLU A 246 -9.64 2.45 17.45
C GLU A 246 -10.09 1.84 18.78
N SER A 247 -11.19 1.09 18.77
CA SER A 247 -11.71 0.38 19.94
C SER A 247 -11.17 -1.05 20.08
N ASP A 248 -10.37 -1.50 19.11
CA ASP A 248 -9.73 -2.81 19.16
C ASP A 248 -8.75 -2.84 20.35
N HIS A 249 -8.68 -3.99 21.01
CA HIS A 249 -7.72 -4.28 22.06
C HIS A 249 -7.27 -5.75 21.98
N PHE A 250 -6.00 -5.99 21.65
CA PHE A 250 -5.51 -7.37 21.58
C PHE A 250 -5.33 -7.97 22.99
N PRO A 251 -5.69 -9.26 23.26
CA PRO A 251 -6.31 -10.24 22.35
C PRO A 251 -7.84 -10.26 22.31
N GLY A 252 -8.51 -9.46 23.14
CA GLY A 252 -9.95 -9.61 23.39
C GLY A 252 -10.87 -9.16 22.25
N VAL A 253 -10.62 -7.98 21.66
CA VAL A 253 -11.50 -7.34 20.68
C VAL A 253 -10.63 -6.94 19.49
N HIS A 254 -10.96 -7.44 18.33
CA HIS A 254 -10.26 -7.15 17.09
C HIS A 254 -11.21 -7.36 15.91
N GLY A 255 -10.82 -6.82 14.75
CA GLY A 255 -11.50 -7.13 13.49
C GLY A 255 -11.57 -8.64 13.21
N ASN A 256 -12.62 -9.09 12.56
CA ASN A 256 -12.88 -10.52 12.28
C ASN A 256 -12.61 -10.93 10.83
N LEU A 257 -11.86 -10.11 10.09
CA LEU A 257 -11.53 -10.34 8.68
C LEU A 257 -10.25 -11.16 8.53
N VAL A 258 -10.09 -11.78 7.36
CA VAL A 258 -8.89 -12.52 6.95
C VAL A 258 -8.21 -11.76 5.80
N PRO A 259 -7.20 -10.92 6.09
CA PRO A 259 -6.49 -10.15 5.08
C PRO A 259 -5.35 -10.92 4.41
N ILE A 260 -5.19 -10.75 3.09
CA ILE A 260 -3.98 -11.02 2.31
C ILE A 260 -3.25 -9.70 2.13
N TYR A 261 -1.98 -9.65 2.54
CA TYR A 261 -1.14 -8.47 2.47
C TYR A 261 -0.16 -8.58 1.30
N LEU A 262 -0.26 -7.65 0.36
CA LEU A 262 0.76 -7.43 -0.64
C LEU A 262 1.64 -6.25 -0.22
N SER A 263 2.94 -6.49 -0.14
CA SER A 263 3.93 -5.45 0.11
C SER A 263 4.02 -4.53 -1.11
N MET A 264 4.03 -3.23 -0.84
CA MET A 264 4.42 -2.20 -1.80
C MET A 264 5.81 -1.68 -1.48
N GLY A 265 6.65 -2.54 -0.89
CA GLY A 265 8.03 -2.30 -0.54
C GLY A 265 8.27 -1.32 0.61
N ALA A 266 9.52 -1.37 1.06
CA ALA A 266 10.06 -0.52 2.11
C ALA A 266 10.51 0.82 1.52
N TYR A 267 10.06 1.91 2.13
CA TYR A 267 10.52 3.26 1.83
C TYR A 267 11.01 3.96 3.09
N ASN A 268 11.82 5.00 2.88
CA ASN A 268 12.36 5.81 3.96
C ASN A 268 11.79 7.23 3.85
N ALA A 269 11.53 7.85 4.99
CA ALA A 269 11.20 9.27 5.00
C ALA A 269 12.47 10.11 4.90
N LEU A 270 12.34 11.29 4.31
CA LEU A 270 13.38 12.31 4.50
C LEU A 270 13.42 12.65 6.01
N GLN A 271 14.59 13.02 6.54
CA GLN A 271 14.70 13.50 7.94
C GLN A 271 13.80 14.72 8.22
N GLN A 272 13.26 15.33 7.17
CA GLN A 272 12.34 16.46 7.17
C GLN A 272 10.85 16.02 7.13
N SER A 273 10.58 14.73 7.27
CA SER A 273 9.30 14.09 7.50
C SER A 273 8.31 13.93 6.34
N ASP A 274 8.64 14.39 5.14
CA ASP A 274 7.89 14.05 3.93
C ASP A 274 8.35 12.72 3.33
N VAL A 275 7.39 11.93 2.84
CA VAL A 275 7.57 10.68 2.11
C VAL A 275 6.83 10.79 0.80
N HIS A 276 7.56 10.64 -0.32
CA HIS A 276 6.97 10.46 -1.63
C HIS A 276 7.65 9.29 -2.33
N SER A 277 6.86 8.33 -2.83
CA SER A 277 7.37 7.08 -3.38
C SER A 277 6.53 6.63 -4.58
N TYR A 278 7.17 5.88 -5.47
CA TYR A 278 6.58 5.29 -6.68
C TYR A 278 6.87 3.78 -6.67
N TRP A 279 5.89 3.00 -7.10
CA TRP A 279 5.96 1.55 -7.18
C TRP A 279 5.20 1.05 -8.40
N GLU A 280 5.70 -0.02 -9.01
CA GLU A 280 5.04 -0.75 -10.08
C GLU A 280 4.25 -1.92 -9.50
N PHE A 281 2.97 -2.02 -9.84
CA PHE A 281 2.12 -3.17 -9.57
C PHE A 281 1.81 -3.90 -10.88
N ASN A 282 2.25 -5.15 -10.98
CA ASN A 282 1.96 -6.08 -12.07
C ASN A 282 2.18 -7.53 -11.58
N TYR A 283 2.02 -8.53 -12.44
CA TYR A 283 2.18 -9.94 -12.03
C TYR A 283 3.58 -10.31 -11.48
N THR A 284 4.64 -9.57 -11.80
CA THR A 284 5.99 -9.83 -11.28
C THR A 284 6.19 -9.30 -9.87
N THR A 285 5.45 -8.25 -9.48
CA THR A 285 5.47 -7.67 -8.12
C THR A 285 4.30 -8.12 -7.25
N ASN A 286 3.28 -8.75 -7.82
CA ASN A 286 2.08 -9.21 -7.14
C ASN A 286 2.26 -10.56 -6.39
N TRP A 287 3.27 -10.60 -5.53
CA TRP A 287 3.68 -11.76 -4.76
C TRP A 287 3.66 -11.44 -3.26
N VAL A 288 3.04 -12.30 -2.46
CA VAL A 288 2.81 -12.10 -1.02
C VAL A 288 3.68 -13.04 -0.18
N PHE A 289 3.86 -12.68 1.08
CA PHE A 289 4.65 -13.48 2.02
C PHE A 289 4.11 -14.91 2.15
N PRO A 290 5.00 -15.89 2.33
CA PRO A 290 4.58 -17.28 2.47
C PRO A 290 3.70 -17.46 3.71
N LEU A 291 2.50 -17.98 3.50
CA LEU A 291 1.48 -18.07 4.55
C LEU A 291 1.84 -19.07 5.65
N TYR A 292 2.74 -20.02 5.40
CA TYR A 292 3.25 -20.91 6.44
C TYR A 292 4.10 -20.18 7.50
N GLU A 293 4.50 -18.92 7.28
CA GLU A 293 5.20 -18.14 8.31
C GLU A 293 4.26 -17.54 9.35
N LEU A 294 2.96 -17.45 9.08
CA LEU A 294 1.96 -16.80 9.94
C LEU A 294 1.92 -17.33 11.39
N PRO A 295 2.06 -18.66 11.64
CA PRO A 295 2.15 -19.17 13.01
C PRO A 295 3.38 -18.69 13.78
N PHE A 296 4.39 -18.14 13.08
CA PHE A 296 5.68 -17.74 13.66
C PHE A 296 5.90 -16.22 13.64
N THR A 297 5.04 -15.48 12.95
CA THR A 297 5.14 -14.02 12.86
C THR A 297 4.28 -13.32 13.89
N GLY A 298 3.45 -14.04 14.66
CA GLY A 298 2.54 -13.44 15.62
C GLY A 298 1.13 -13.24 15.10
N GLY A 299 0.82 -13.75 13.90
CA GLY A 299 -0.49 -13.58 13.28
C GLY A 299 -1.60 -14.44 13.90
N ILE A 300 -1.27 -15.57 14.49
CA ILE A 300 -2.28 -16.46 15.05
C ILE A 300 -2.40 -16.21 16.56
N ALA A 301 -3.63 -16.10 17.06
CA ALA A 301 -3.86 -15.97 18.50
C ALA A 301 -3.19 -17.13 19.27
N GLY A 302 -2.43 -16.82 20.31
CA GLY A 302 -1.69 -17.81 21.11
C GLY A 302 -0.23 -18.03 20.71
N THR A 303 0.23 -17.55 19.54
CA THR A 303 1.62 -17.75 19.10
C THR A 303 2.63 -16.97 19.96
N PHE A 304 2.22 -15.80 20.46
CA PHE A 304 3.05 -15.02 21.38
C PHE A 304 3.24 -15.75 22.71
N GLU A 305 2.15 -16.20 23.34
CA GLU A 305 2.16 -16.92 24.61
C GLU A 305 2.90 -18.26 24.50
N ALA A 306 2.86 -18.89 23.33
CA ALA A 306 3.60 -20.10 23.03
C ALA A 306 5.10 -19.87 22.74
N GLY A 307 5.57 -18.62 22.69
CA GLY A 307 6.96 -18.27 22.37
C GLY A 307 7.35 -18.62 20.93
N GLN A 308 6.38 -18.67 20.01
CA GLN A 308 6.60 -19.05 18.62
C GLN A 308 7.02 -17.87 17.73
N ILE A 309 6.95 -16.62 18.23
CA ILE A 309 7.37 -15.44 17.47
C ILE A 309 8.87 -15.52 17.17
N GLY A 310 9.21 -15.52 15.88
CA GLY A 310 10.58 -15.66 15.39
C GLY A 310 11.15 -17.08 15.53
N ALA A 311 10.31 -18.08 15.89
CA ALA A 311 10.77 -19.47 16.04
C ALA A 311 11.06 -20.15 14.69
N LEU A 312 10.42 -19.68 13.61
CA LEU A 312 10.77 -20.05 12.24
C LEU A 312 11.49 -18.86 11.60
N SER A 313 12.75 -19.05 11.24
CA SER A 313 13.51 -18.11 10.41
C SER A 313 13.65 -18.75 9.04
N ASP A 314 12.88 -18.26 8.08
CA ASP A 314 12.90 -18.79 6.72
C ASP A 314 13.89 -18.00 5.85
N LEU A 315 15.10 -18.54 5.74
CA LEU A 315 16.11 -18.08 4.79
C LEU A 315 16.15 -18.96 3.53
N VAL A 316 15.30 -20.00 3.46
CA VAL A 316 15.36 -21.06 2.46
C VAL A 316 13.94 -21.37 1.96
N PRO A 317 13.56 -20.84 0.78
CA PRO A 317 12.25 -21.05 0.19
C PRO A 317 11.81 -22.52 0.16
N GLY A 318 10.52 -22.76 0.32
CA GLY A 318 9.90 -24.07 0.17
C GLY A 318 8.43 -24.06 0.55
N SER A 319 7.85 -25.26 0.63
CA SER A 319 6.43 -25.45 0.94
C SER A 319 6.09 -25.46 2.44
N GLY A 320 7.02 -24.97 3.28
CA GLY A 320 6.88 -24.93 4.72
C GLY A 320 6.94 -26.32 5.41
N PRO A 321 6.55 -26.40 6.69
CA PRO A 321 6.77 -27.59 7.52
C PRO A 321 6.11 -28.90 7.06
N SER A 322 4.99 -28.82 6.34
CA SER A 322 4.26 -29.99 5.84
C SER A 322 4.73 -30.48 4.47
N GLY A 323 5.63 -29.74 3.80
CA GLY A 323 6.07 -30.06 2.45
C GLY A 323 7.56 -30.35 2.31
N PHE A 324 8.15 -29.94 1.19
CA PHE A 324 9.54 -30.12 0.86
C PHE A 324 10.48 -29.32 1.77
N GLN A 325 11.57 -29.97 2.17
CA GLN A 325 12.71 -29.33 2.85
C GLN A 325 13.82 -29.10 1.83
N ASN A 326 14.12 -27.84 1.54
CA ASN A 326 15.09 -27.47 0.53
C ASN A 326 16.52 -27.35 1.07
N ASP A 327 17.50 -27.57 0.19
CA ASP A 327 18.92 -27.41 0.50
C ASP A 327 19.25 -25.92 0.65
N PRO A 328 19.68 -25.44 1.84
CA PRO A 328 20.03 -24.04 2.06
C PRO A 328 21.16 -23.53 1.15
N THR A 329 22.03 -24.40 0.67
CA THR A 329 23.13 -24.02 -0.22
C THR A 329 22.66 -23.75 -1.64
N LYS A 330 21.55 -24.38 -2.06
CA LYS A 330 20.94 -24.19 -3.38
C LYS A 330 19.86 -23.10 -3.35
N TYR A 331 18.97 -23.14 -2.35
CA TYR A 331 17.79 -22.29 -2.29
C TYR A 331 17.93 -21.08 -1.37
N GLY A 332 18.93 -21.07 -0.48
CA GLY A 332 19.19 -19.93 0.36
C GLY A 332 19.84 -18.75 -0.37
N ASP A 333 19.86 -17.60 0.29
CA ASP A 333 20.51 -16.40 -0.21
C ASP A 333 22.04 -16.57 -0.18
N SER A 334 22.66 -16.67 -1.35
CA SER A 334 24.11 -16.80 -1.51
C SER A 334 24.76 -15.42 -1.53
N PRO A 335 25.82 -15.16 -0.73
CA PRO A 335 26.54 -13.89 -0.78
C PRO A 335 27.27 -13.65 -2.12
N PHE A 336 27.46 -14.70 -2.92
CA PHE A 336 28.09 -14.62 -4.24
C PHE A 336 27.07 -14.56 -5.38
N LEU A 337 25.80 -14.86 -5.09
CA LEU A 337 24.68 -14.82 -6.01
C LEU A 337 23.42 -14.45 -5.21
N PRO A 338 23.30 -13.18 -4.79
CA PRO A 338 22.11 -12.74 -4.07
C PRO A 338 20.86 -12.96 -4.94
N ARG A 339 19.71 -13.13 -4.29
CA ARG A 339 18.43 -13.12 -4.99
C ARG A 339 18.28 -11.77 -5.69
N ASP A 340 17.94 -11.82 -6.97
CA ASP A 340 17.88 -10.63 -7.81
C ASP A 340 16.49 -10.59 -8.46
N PRO A 341 15.60 -9.66 -8.05
CA PRO A 341 14.26 -9.57 -8.59
C PRO A 341 14.26 -9.25 -10.09
N ASP A 342 15.31 -8.61 -10.62
CA ASP A 342 15.42 -8.29 -12.05
C ASP A 342 15.56 -9.54 -12.92
N LYS A 343 15.87 -10.70 -12.32
CA LYS A 343 15.90 -11.98 -13.03
C LYS A 343 14.52 -12.57 -13.26
N PHE A 344 13.45 -11.93 -12.79
CA PHE A 344 12.09 -12.42 -13.05
C PHE A 344 11.80 -12.45 -14.55
N ASP A 345 12.16 -11.40 -15.30
CA ASP A 345 11.86 -11.24 -16.73
C ASP A 345 13.07 -11.52 -17.63
N GLY A 346 13.99 -12.38 -17.20
CA GLY A 346 15.16 -12.74 -17.99
C GLY A 346 14.81 -13.53 -19.26
N ASP A 347 15.44 -13.19 -20.38
CA ASP A 347 15.25 -13.87 -21.69
C ASP A 347 15.67 -15.35 -21.71
N ASP A 348 16.52 -15.76 -20.76
CA ASP A 348 16.97 -17.15 -20.60
C ASP A 348 16.36 -17.73 -19.33
N ASP A 349 15.38 -18.62 -19.49
CA ASP A 349 14.69 -19.30 -18.38
C ASP A 349 15.66 -19.97 -17.39
N ALA A 350 16.82 -20.45 -17.85
CA ALA A 350 17.82 -21.06 -16.97
C ALA A 350 18.52 -20.05 -16.05
N GLN A 351 18.35 -18.75 -16.31
CA GLN A 351 18.90 -17.66 -15.53
C GLN A 351 17.84 -16.94 -14.69
N ARG A 352 16.54 -17.23 -14.91
CA ARG A 352 15.45 -16.64 -14.14
C ARG A 352 15.51 -17.09 -12.68
N GLU A 353 15.00 -16.25 -11.79
CA GLU A 353 15.05 -16.55 -10.35
C GLU A 353 14.15 -17.75 -10.02
N PHE A 354 14.74 -18.77 -9.42
CA PHE A 354 14.04 -20.01 -9.03
C PHE A 354 13.87 -20.10 -7.51
N ARG A 355 14.51 -19.22 -6.74
CA ARG A 355 14.52 -19.24 -5.27
C ARG A 355 13.49 -18.26 -4.71
N ASN A 356 12.33 -18.08 -5.33
CA ASN A 356 11.34 -17.11 -4.85
C ASN A 356 10.83 -17.53 -3.46
N ARG A 357 10.91 -16.62 -2.49
CA ARG A 357 10.36 -16.84 -1.14
C ARG A 357 8.86 -16.58 -1.07
N PHE A 358 8.37 -15.73 -1.94
CA PHE A 358 6.98 -15.29 -1.98
C PHE A 358 6.12 -16.25 -2.80
N ILE A 359 4.80 -16.08 -2.70
CA ILE A 359 3.83 -16.77 -3.54
C ILE A 359 2.95 -15.79 -4.29
N PRO A 360 2.45 -16.14 -5.49
CA PRO A 360 1.47 -15.32 -6.20
C PRO A 360 0.22 -15.04 -5.33
N SER A 361 -0.30 -13.82 -5.35
CA SER A 361 -1.37 -13.40 -4.44
C SER A 361 -2.70 -14.15 -4.60
N GLY A 362 -3.04 -14.57 -5.82
CA GLY A 362 -4.20 -15.41 -6.11
C GLY A 362 -4.01 -16.85 -5.64
N LEU A 363 -2.77 -17.37 -5.66
CA LEU A 363 -2.44 -18.66 -5.03
C LEU A 363 -2.56 -18.56 -3.50
N ALA A 364 -2.14 -17.44 -2.90
CA ALA A 364 -2.36 -17.19 -1.49
C ALA A 364 -3.85 -17.15 -1.12
N ASN A 365 -4.67 -16.56 -1.98
CA ASN A 365 -6.13 -16.58 -1.82
C ASN A 365 -6.68 -18.00 -1.87
N GLU A 366 -6.25 -18.82 -2.83
CA GLU A 366 -6.64 -20.24 -2.91
C GLU A 366 -6.26 -21.03 -1.65
N ILE A 367 -5.06 -20.80 -1.09
CA ILE A 367 -4.64 -21.38 0.19
C ILE A 367 -5.58 -20.95 1.33
N TYR A 368 -5.97 -19.68 1.39
CA TYR A 368 -6.94 -19.21 2.39
C TYR A 368 -8.32 -19.82 2.21
N LEU A 369 -8.76 -20.11 0.98
CA LEU A 369 -9.99 -20.85 0.77
C LEU A 369 -9.90 -22.25 1.41
N ASP A 370 -8.79 -22.98 1.23
CA ASP A 370 -8.59 -24.30 1.87
C ASP A 370 -8.61 -24.21 3.41
N VAL A 371 -7.97 -23.18 3.95
CA VAL A 371 -7.88 -22.97 5.40
C VAL A 371 -9.21 -22.55 6.01
N PHE A 372 -9.88 -21.55 5.45
CA PHE A 372 -10.98 -20.84 6.10
C PHE A 372 -12.36 -21.16 5.54
N GLU A 373 -12.48 -21.47 4.24
CA GLU A 373 -13.78 -21.60 3.59
C GLU A 373 -14.15 -23.05 3.25
N ARG A 374 -13.18 -23.87 2.84
CA ARG A 374 -13.34 -25.28 2.46
C ARG A 374 -13.31 -26.19 3.68
N VAL A 375 -14.05 -25.81 4.71
CA VAL A 375 -14.05 -26.45 6.03
C VAL A 375 -14.62 -27.88 6.01
N ALA A 376 -15.39 -28.24 4.99
CA ALA A 376 -15.98 -29.57 4.81
C ALA A 376 -15.28 -30.38 3.70
N SER A 377 -14.76 -29.72 2.67
CA SER A 377 -14.13 -30.39 1.51
C SER A 377 -12.60 -30.48 1.58
N PHE A 378 -11.94 -29.63 2.36
CA PHE A 378 -10.50 -29.70 2.65
C PHE A 378 -10.28 -30.06 4.13
N GLU A 379 -9.63 -31.21 4.36
CA GLU A 379 -9.30 -31.74 5.69
C GLU A 379 -10.44 -31.63 6.73
N PRO A 380 -11.58 -32.28 6.49
CA PRO A 380 -12.75 -32.18 7.37
C PRO A 380 -12.43 -32.65 8.79
N GLY A 381 -12.75 -31.81 9.78
CA GLY A 381 -12.56 -32.10 11.21
C GLY A 381 -11.19 -31.68 11.77
N LEU A 382 -10.25 -31.23 10.93
CA LEU A 382 -9.01 -30.63 11.43
C LEU A 382 -9.26 -29.20 11.89
N THR A 383 -9.06 -28.95 13.19
CA THR A 383 -9.26 -27.62 13.82
C THR A 383 -7.96 -26.90 14.18
N ALA A 384 -6.82 -27.57 14.05
CA ALA A 384 -5.52 -26.98 14.36
C ALA A 384 -5.11 -26.03 13.21
N LEU A 385 -5.33 -24.73 13.41
CA LEU A 385 -5.07 -23.71 12.38
C LEU A 385 -3.63 -23.76 11.81
N PRO A 386 -2.56 -23.91 12.61
CA PRO A 386 -1.20 -24.01 12.05
C PRO A 386 -1.03 -25.20 11.09
N GLN A 387 -1.52 -26.38 11.48
CA GLN A 387 -1.43 -27.58 10.66
C GLN A 387 -2.19 -27.39 9.34
N ARG A 388 -3.42 -26.87 9.43
CA ARG A 388 -4.28 -26.62 8.28
C ARG A 388 -3.67 -25.59 7.30
N ILE A 389 -2.98 -24.56 7.81
CA ILE A 389 -2.24 -23.59 6.98
C ILE A 389 -1.06 -24.28 6.28
N PHE A 390 -0.28 -25.10 6.98
CA PHE A 390 0.87 -25.80 6.38
C PHE A 390 0.42 -26.78 5.29
N ASP A 391 -0.63 -27.55 5.57
CA ASP A 391 -1.15 -28.56 4.64
C ASP A 391 -1.79 -27.90 3.41
N ALA A 392 -2.58 -26.83 3.60
CA ALA A 392 -3.14 -26.05 2.48
C ALA A 392 -2.05 -25.41 1.62
N TYR A 393 -1.02 -24.80 2.23
CA TYR A 393 0.09 -24.22 1.49
C TYR A 393 0.80 -25.27 0.64
N ALA A 394 1.19 -26.40 1.25
CA ALA A 394 1.89 -27.47 0.54
C ALA A 394 1.01 -28.10 -0.55
N HIS A 395 -0.28 -28.27 -0.30
CA HIS A 395 -1.25 -28.80 -1.27
C HIS A 395 -1.39 -27.91 -2.51
N GLU A 396 -1.60 -26.61 -2.32
CA GLU A 396 -1.83 -25.69 -3.44
C GLU A 396 -0.54 -25.35 -4.19
N VAL A 397 0.61 -25.24 -3.51
CA VAL A 397 1.92 -25.12 -4.17
C VAL A 397 2.20 -26.32 -5.07
N ALA A 398 1.96 -27.56 -4.59
CA ALA A 398 2.22 -28.77 -5.36
C ALA A 398 1.39 -28.91 -6.66
N ARG A 399 0.36 -28.09 -6.85
CA ARG A 399 -0.45 -28.06 -8.07
C ARG A 399 0.14 -27.17 -9.17
N VAL A 400 0.95 -26.19 -8.77
CA VAL A 400 1.60 -25.23 -9.66
C VAL A 400 3.06 -25.61 -9.88
N ASP A 401 3.74 -26.06 -8.83
CA ASP A 401 5.12 -26.57 -8.82
C ASP A 401 5.27 -27.77 -9.77
N GLN A 402 5.98 -27.55 -10.88
CA GLN A 402 6.13 -28.49 -11.98
C GLN A 402 7.32 -29.42 -11.78
N ASP A 403 8.39 -28.91 -11.17
CA ASP A 403 9.64 -29.66 -10.95
C ASP A 403 9.68 -30.40 -9.60
N ARG A 404 8.69 -30.12 -8.74
CA ARG A 404 8.43 -30.73 -7.42
C ARG A 404 9.50 -30.41 -6.39
N ASP A 405 9.94 -29.17 -6.36
CA ASP A 405 10.90 -28.66 -5.36
C ASP A 405 10.23 -27.88 -4.20
N GLY A 406 8.91 -27.70 -4.24
CA GLY A 406 8.12 -27.00 -3.24
C GLY A 406 8.25 -25.47 -3.30
N VAL A 407 8.83 -24.91 -4.37
CA VAL A 407 8.97 -23.48 -4.63
C VAL A 407 8.21 -23.15 -5.91
N ILE A 408 7.71 -21.92 -6.03
CA ILE A 408 7.19 -21.42 -7.30
C ILE A 408 8.25 -20.49 -7.90
N SER A 409 8.99 -21.00 -8.88
CA SER A 409 10.00 -20.21 -9.61
C SER A 409 9.36 -19.09 -10.45
N ALA A 410 10.17 -18.15 -10.94
CA ALA A 410 9.68 -17.10 -11.85
C ALA A 410 9.08 -17.72 -13.12
N VAL A 411 9.63 -18.83 -13.61
CA VAL A 411 9.12 -19.55 -14.78
C VAL A 411 7.76 -20.20 -14.50
N GLU A 412 7.62 -20.87 -13.35
CA GLU A 412 6.37 -21.55 -12.99
C GLU A 412 5.25 -20.59 -12.59
N GLY A 413 5.61 -19.45 -12.00
CA GLY A 413 4.70 -18.38 -11.62
C GLY A 413 4.47 -17.34 -12.71
N ASP A 414 5.17 -17.42 -13.84
CA ASP A 414 4.96 -16.55 -14.99
C ASP A 414 3.48 -16.56 -15.39
N VAL A 415 2.89 -15.40 -15.63
CA VAL A 415 1.46 -15.25 -15.93
C VAL A 415 1.06 -15.99 -17.21
N ASP A 416 1.99 -16.14 -18.16
CA ASP A 416 1.74 -16.81 -19.44
C ASP A 416 2.10 -18.30 -19.42
N SER A 417 2.67 -18.80 -18.32
CA SER A 417 2.92 -20.22 -18.13
C SER A 417 1.63 -20.99 -17.82
N ALA A 418 1.50 -22.19 -18.37
CA ALA A 418 0.40 -23.11 -18.06
C ALA A 418 0.70 -23.90 -16.78
N SER A 419 -0.28 -24.05 -15.89
CA SER A 419 -0.18 -24.92 -14.71
C SER A 419 -1.55 -25.39 -14.22
N ASP A 420 -1.60 -26.45 -13.40
CA ASP A 420 -2.84 -27.00 -12.80
C ASP A 420 -3.98 -27.27 -13.81
N GLY A 421 -3.63 -27.54 -15.07
CA GLY A 421 -4.59 -27.78 -16.15
C GLY A 421 -5.23 -26.54 -16.79
N PHE A 422 -4.71 -25.35 -16.49
CA PHE A 422 -5.07 -24.09 -17.15
C PHE A 422 -4.05 -23.74 -18.24
N ASP A 423 -4.50 -23.01 -19.26
CA ASP A 423 -3.66 -22.58 -20.38
C ASP A 423 -2.66 -21.48 -19.97
N ASP A 424 -2.97 -20.73 -18.90
CA ASP A 424 -2.13 -19.69 -18.34
C ASP A 424 -2.28 -19.59 -16.80
N ASN A 425 -1.51 -18.69 -16.20
CA ASN A 425 -1.41 -18.46 -14.76
C ASN A 425 -2.06 -17.18 -14.28
N ALA A 426 -2.92 -16.54 -15.08
CA ALA A 426 -3.59 -15.30 -14.69
C ALA A 426 -4.32 -15.43 -13.33
N ARG A 427 -4.91 -16.60 -13.06
CA ARG A 427 -5.60 -16.94 -11.80
C ARG A 427 -4.70 -16.93 -10.56
N LEU A 428 -3.38 -17.07 -10.72
CA LEU A 428 -2.43 -17.06 -9.60
C LEU A 428 -2.26 -15.65 -9.02
N PHE A 429 -2.83 -14.62 -9.64
CA PHE A 429 -2.69 -13.23 -9.24
C PHE A 429 -4.04 -12.58 -8.96
N LEU A 430 -4.12 -11.79 -7.89
CA LEU A 430 -5.27 -10.94 -7.60
C LEU A 430 -5.18 -9.63 -8.41
N PRO A 431 -6.27 -9.15 -9.03
CA PRO A 431 -6.24 -7.89 -9.77
C PRO A 431 -6.06 -6.68 -8.84
N ALA A 432 -5.54 -5.57 -9.36
CA ALA A 432 -5.30 -4.35 -8.55
C ALA A 432 -6.59 -3.83 -7.87
N THR A 433 -7.73 -4.01 -8.52
CA THR A 433 -9.06 -3.61 -8.03
C THR A 433 -9.56 -4.43 -6.85
N SER A 434 -8.97 -5.59 -6.53
CA SER A 434 -9.43 -6.42 -5.41
C SER A 434 -8.85 -6.00 -4.06
N TYR A 435 -7.89 -5.08 -4.03
CA TYR A 435 -7.28 -4.62 -2.79
C TYR A 435 -8.11 -3.51 -2.14
N ASP A 436 -8.94 -3.90 -1.17
CA ASP A 436 -9.94 -3.04 -0.54
C ASP A 436 -9.36 -1.99 0.41
N ARG A 437 -8.13 -2.19 0.93
CA ARG A 437 -7.51 -1.30 1.93
C ARG A 437 -6.02 -1.10 1.66
N PHE A 438 -5.49 -0.04 2.25
CA PHE A 438 -4.07 0.24 2.29
C PHE A 438 -3.64 0.50 3.72
N ALA A 439 -2.48 -0.02 4.13
CA ALA A 439 -1.88 0.29 5.42
C ALA A 439 -0.42 0.69 5.27
N VAL A 440 0.09 1.46 6.22
CA VAL A 440 1.52 1.72 6.39
C VAL A 440 1.93 1.21 7.75
N THR A 441 2.99 0.41 7.78
CA THR A 441 3.61 -0.03 9.03
C THR A 441 4.98 0.60 9.21
N ARG A 442 5.39 0.76 10.46
CA ARG A 442 6.79 1.01 10.81
C ARG A 442 7.43 -0.32 11.19
N GLU A 443 8.45 -0.75 10.45
CA GLU A 443 9.20 -1.94 10.80
C GLU A 443 10.28 -1.61 11.84
N ILE A 444 10.31 -2.37 12.93
CA ILE A 444 11.43 -2.42 13.86
C ILE A 444 12.16 -3.72 13.53
N ASN A 445 13.25 -3.60 12.77
CA ASN A 445 14.21 -4.64 12.38
C ASN A 445 14.21 -5.89 13.30
N ASP A 446 13.30 -6.83 13.06
CA ASP A 446 13.22 -8.12 13.78
C ASP A 446 13.57 -9.29 12.85
N GLY A 447 13.95 -9.01 11.60
CA GLY A 447 14.30 -9.99 10.59
C GLY A 447 13.11 -10.77 10.03
N MET A 448 11.88 -10.43 10.43
CA MET A 448 10.65 -11.09 10.01
C MET A 448 9.83 -10.14 9.12
N LEU A 449 9.96 -10.34 7.82
CA LEU A 449 9.35 -9.47 6.81
C LEU A 449 7.80 -9.62 6.71
N ALA A 450 7.22 -10.69 7.27
CA ALA A 450 5.81 -11.00 7.06
C ALA A 450 4.87 -10.23 8.02
N PRO A 451 3.77 -9.65 7.50
CA PRO A 451 2.75 -8.98 8.31
C PRO A 451 1.96 -10.00 9.14
N ARG A 452 1.56 -9.59 10.34
CA ARG A 452 0.91 -10.43 11.36
C ARG A 452 -0.61 -10.26 11.30
N PHE A 453 -1.38 -11.35 11.18
CA PHE A 453 -2.85 -11.32 11.34
C PHE A 453 -3.25 -10.64 12.66
N ALA A 454 -4.05 -9.57 12.56
CA ALA A 454 -4.64 -8.72 13.62
C ALA A 454 -3.69 -8.13 14.68
N ASN A 455 -2.64 -8.83 15.11
CA ASN A 455 -1.67 -8.40 16.13
C ASN A 455 -0.58 -7.51 15.54
N ALA A 456 -0.51 -7.37 14.20
CA ALA A 456 0.34 -6.41 13.52
C ALA A 456 -0.19 -4.98 13.53
N GLN A 457 -1.45 -4.73 13.92
CA GLN A 457 -1.98 -3.36 13.99
C GLN A 457 -1.14 -2.48 14.93
N ARG A 458 -0.42 -3.09 15.89
CA ARG A 458 0.52 -2.38 16.76
C ARG A 458 1.68 -1.71 16.03
N ALA A 459 2.00 -2.18 14.82
CA ALA A 459 2.98 -1.57 13.94
C ALA A 459 2.33 -0.64 12.90
N TRP A 460 1.00 -0.61 12.80
CA TRP A 460 0.30 0.26 11.85
C TRP A 460 0.46 1.69 12.29
N VAL A 461 0.73 2.52 11.31
CA VAL A 461 0.88 3.96 11.45
C VAL A 461 -0.25 4.64 10.72
N LEU A 462 -0.61 4.10 9.55
CA LEU A 462 -1.66 4.64 8.70
C LEU A 462 -2.51 3.52 8.12
N THR A 463 -3.78 3.82 7.88
CA THR A 463 -4.67 2.96 7.11
C THR A 463 -5.68 3.80 6.33
N GLY A 464 -6.24 3.21 5.27
CA GLY A 464 -7.28 3.83 4.45
C GLY A 464 -8.03 2.78 3.63
N PHE A 465 -9.25 3.12 3.24
CA PHE A 465 -10.09 2.29 2.37
C PHE A 465 -9.95 2.72 0.91
N ALA A 466 -10.06 1.76 0.00
CA ALA A 466 -10.08 1.99 -1.43
C ALA A 466 -11.28 2.87 -1.80
N THR A 467 -11.03 3.85 -2.68
CA THR A 467 -12.07 4.58 -3.39
C THR A 467 -11.88 4.38 -4.88
N SER A 468 -12.86 3.72 -5.51
CA SER A 468 -12.88 3.53 -6.97
C SER A 468 -13.25 4.83 -7.68
N VAL A 469 -12.69 5.01 -8.88
CA VAL A 469 -12.92 6.17 -9.76
C VAL A 469 -13.54 5.67 -11.05
N SER A 470 -14.80 6.01 -11.27
CA SER A 470 -15.56 5.60 -12.45
C SER A 470 -16.36 6.76 -13.05
N PRO A 471 -16.15 7.13 -14.33
CA PRO A 471 -15.07 6.63 -15.19
C PRO A 471 -13.69 7.02 -14.63
N ALA A 472 -12.65 6.26 -15.01
CA ALA A 472 -11.27 6.63 -14.72
C ALA A 472 -10.92 7.99 -15.34
N VAL A 473 -9.97 8.71 -14.73
CA VAL A 473 -9.62 10.08 -15.14
C VAL A 473 -8.11 10.21 -15.43
N PRO A 474 -7.69 11.08 -16.36
CA PRO A 474 -6.27 11.33 -16.61
C PRO A 474 -5.56 11.79 -15.33
N ALA A 475 -4.42 11.17 -15.03
CA ALA A 475 -3.72 11.35 -13.76
C ALA A 475 -2.18 11.30 -13.90
N SER A 476 -1.65 11.59 -15.08
CA SER A 476 -0.23 11.87 -15.30
C SER A 476 -0.01 13.02 -16.29
N GLU A 477 1.17 13.63 -16.23
CA GLU A 477 1.61 14.68 -17.15
C GLU A 477 3.12 14.62 -17.36
N GLY A 478 3.55 14.83 -18.62
CA GLY A 478 4.95 14.74 -19.00
C GLY A 478 5.37 13.30 -19.30
N ARG A 479 6.67 13.11 -19.49
CA ARG A 479 7.31 11.81 -19.67
C ARG A 479 8.25 11.52 -18.53
N ASP A 480 8.26 10.28 -18.08
CA ASP A 480 9.23 9.81 -17.12
C ASP A 480 10.59 9.64 -17.83
N SER A 481 11.59 9.10 -17.15
CA SER A 481 12.96 9.03 -17.68
C SER A 481 13.38 7.63 -18.13
N ASP A 482 12.66 6.59 -17.73
CA ASP A 482 13.04 5.22 -18.01
C ASP A 482 12.34 4.63 -19.24
N ASP A 483 11.19 5.20 -19.67
CA ASP A 483 10.46 4.83 -20.90
C ASP A 483 10.39 3.29 -21.10
N ARG A 484 10.34 2.52 -19.99
CA ARG A 484 10.53 1.06 -20.01
C ARG A 484 9.39 0.29 -20.67
#